data_AF-Q9S847-F1
#
_entry.id   AF-Q9S847-F1
#
_cell.length_a   1.000
_cell.length_b   1.000
_cell.length_c   1.000
_cell.angle_alpha   90.00
_cell.angle_beta   90.00
_cell.angle_gamma   90.00
#
_symmetry.space_group_name_H-M   'P 1'
#
loop_
_entity.id
_entity.type
_entity.pdbx_description
1 polymer ?
#
loop_
_entity_poly.entity_id
_entity_poly.type
_entity_poly.pdbx_seq_one_letter_code
_entity_poly.pdbx_strand_id
1 'polypeptide(L)'
;MAQDQYKFVFTAKEAESEGVTEPMRLPNLIGKAMSLALAPISKYKVGAVGRARSGRIYLGVNVELPGLPLHHSIHAEQFLVTNLALNSEKGLHLLAVTISTDGNDFGAPCGNCRQFLMEISKALNIKILLKSKYEAEGSFKSLRLLLPDRFSPDDVLPKGSPLLLEKRHNCLSLSGSAEEICSSDCSHLKCKALAAANNSFSPYTNSPSGVALQDDDGNWYRG
;
A
#
# COMPACT_ATOMS: atom_id res chain seq x y z
N MET A 1 -10.21 8.87 22.04
CA MET A 1 -11.19 8.33 21.08
C MET A 1 -10.79 8.51 19.61
N ALA A 2 -9.90 9.45 19.24
CA ALA A 2 -9.53 9.69 17.84
C ALA A 2 -8.59 8.62 17.22
N GLN A 3 -7.73 7.98 18.02
CA GLN A 3 -6.66 7.11 17.49
C GLN A 3 -7.17 5.83 16.79
N ASP A 4 -8.33 5.30 17.22
CA ASP A 4 -8.95 4.14 16.58
C ASP A 4 -9.73 4.48 15.30
N GLN A 5 -10.03 5.76 15.06
CA GLN A 5 -10.81 6.17 13.89
C GLN A 5 -10.04 5.95 12.59
N TYR A 6 -8.70 6.09 12.61
CA TYR A 6 -7.83 6.04 11.43
C TYR A 6 -6.87 4.87 11.46
N LYS A 7 -7.38 3.65 11.65
CA LYS A 7 -6.58 2.43 11.70
C LYS A 7 -6.49 1.76 10.33
N PHE A 8 -5.27 1.69 9.78
CA PHE A 8 -5.00 1.05 8.48
C PHE A 8 -4.28 -0.30 8.59
N VAL A 9 -3.82 -0.68 9.77
CA VAL A 9 -3.04 -1.91 9.96
C VAL A 9 -3.55 -2.68 11.17
N PHE A 10 -3.76 -3.97 10.98
CA PHE A 10 -4.25 -4.91 11.96
C PHE A 10 -3.25 -6.05 12.10
N THR A 11 -2.90 -6.39 13.32
CA THR A 11 -2.27 -7.69 13.63
C THR A 11 -3.21 -8.83 13.25
N ALA A 12 -2.68 -10.04 13.10
CA ALA A 12 -3.52 -11.21 12.81
C ALA A 12 -4.61 -11.40 13.86
N LYS A 13 -4.28 -11.23 15.15
CA LYS A 13 -5.23 -11.35 16.27
C LYS A 13 -6.32 -10.27 16.24
N GLU A 14 -5.97 -9.02 15.94
CA GLU A 14 -6.96 -7.96 15.79
C GLU A 14 -7.89 -8.24 14.59
N ALA A 15 -7.33 -8.71 13.47
CA ALA A 15 -8.13 -9.07 12.31
C ALA A 15 -9.08 -10.26 12.61
N GLU A 16 -8.63 -11.26 13.35
CA GLU A 16 -9.48 -12.37 13.82
C GLU A 16 -10.64 -11.87 14.69
N SER A 17 -10.40 -10.89 15.58
CA SER A 17 -11.46 -10.28 16.39
C SER A 17 -12.49 -9.49 15.57
N GLU A 18 -12.11 -9.06 14.36
CA GLU A 18 -12.97 -8.44 13.36
C GLU A 18 -13.61 -9.48 12.40
N GLY A 19 -13.47 -10.77 12.73
CA GLY A 19 -14.03 -11.90 11.99
C GLY A 19 -13.19 -12.36 10.79
N VAL A 20 -11.99 -11.84 10.59
CA VAL A 20 -11.08 -12.27 9.50
C VAL A 20 -10.29 -13.52 9.93
N THR A 21 -10.99 -14.64 10.07
CA THR A 21 -10.41 -15.91 10.55
C THR A 21 -9.83 -16.78 9.43
N GLU A 22 -10.29 -16.58 8.19
CA GLU A 22 -9.92 -17.36 7.01
C GLU A 22 -9.85 -16.47 5.75
N PRO A 23 -9.20 -16.91 4.66
CA PRO A 23 -9.05 -16.11 3.43
C PRO A 23 -10.36 -15.50 2.89
N MET A 24 -11.46 -16.25 2.90
CA MET A 24 -12.76 -15.79 2.40
C MET A 24 -13.43 -14.74 3.28
N ARG A 25 -12.95 -14.55 4.52
CA ARG A 25 -13.43 -13.52 5.45
C ARG A 25 -12.62 -12.24 5.41
N LEU A 26 -11.59 -12.15 4.54
CA LEU A 26 -10.84 -10.91 4.30
C LEU A 26 -11.75 -9.68 4.04
N PRO A 27 -12.88 -9.81 3.31
CA PRO A 27 -13.87 -8.74 3.15
C PRO A 27 -14.47 -8.16 4.42
N ASN A 28 -14.42 -8.82 5.58
CA ASN A 28 -15.10 -8.31 6.79
C ASN A 28 -14.59 -6.93 7.22
N LEU A 29 -13.34 -6.59 6.90
CA LEU A 29 -12.76 -5.27 7.17
C LEU A 29 -13.05 -4.22 6.09
N ILE A 30 -13.76 -4.57 5.02
CA ILE A 30 -13.90 -3.69 3.86
C ILE A 30 -14.67 -2.41 4.18
N GLY A 31 -15.71 -2.50 5.02
CA GLY A 31 -16.49 -1.33 5.44
C GLY A 31 -15.63 -0.30 6.14
N LYS A 32 -14.65 -0.75 6.96
CA LYS A 32 -13.67 0.13 7.61
C LYS A 32 -12.79 0.81 6.58
N ALA A 33 -12.26 0.06 5.60
CA ALA A 33 -11.45 0.63 4.52
C ALA A 33 -12.25 1.67 3.72
N MET A 34 -13.45 1.33 3.25
CA MET A 34 -14.29 2.26 2.48
C MET A 34 -14.65 3.53 3.29
N SER A 35 -14.87 3.41 4.61
CA SER A 35 -15.17 4.57 5.45
C SER A 35 -14.04 5.60 5.50
N LEU A 36 -12.79 5.15 5.33
CA LEU A 36 -11.56 5.94 5.36
C LEU A 36 -11.21 6.59 4.01
N ALA A 37 -11.93 6.23 2.93
CA ALA A 37 -11.64 6.75 1.60
C ALA A 37 -11.95 8.25 1.46
N LEU A 38 -11.06 8.94 0.76
CA LEU A 38 -11.12 10.38 0.49
C LEU A 38 -11.43 10.60 -1.00
N ALA A 39 -12.71 10.57 -1.36
CA ALA A 39 -13.16 10.67 -2.75
C ALA A 39 -14.12 11.87 -2.98
N PRO A 40 -13.69 13.12 -2.76
CA PRO A 40 -14.57 14.30 -2.89
C PRO A 40 -15.04 14.60 -4.33
N ILE A 41 -14.35 14.11 -5.36
CA ILE A 41 -14.63 14.44 -6.76
C ILE A 41 -15.64 13.44 -7.34
N SER A 42 -15.31 12.15 -7.35
CA SER A 42 -16.19 11.12 -7.92
C SER A 42 -17.30 10.69 -6.96
N LYS A 43 -17.09 10.90 -5.65
CA LYS A 43 -17.93 10.37 -4.56
C LYS A 43 -17.99 8.83 -4.53
N TYR A 44 -17.07 8.18 -5.24
CA TYR A 44 -16.97 6.74 -5.33
C TYR A 44 -15.84 6.25 -4.43
N LYS A 45 -16.21 5.64 -3.30
CA LYS A 45 -15.27 5.17 -2.28
C LYS A 45 -14.83 3.75 -2.58
N VAL A 46 -13.53 3.57 -2.78
CA VAL A 46 -12.89 2.27 -3.00
C VAL A 46 -12.08 1.91 -1.77
N GLY A 47 -12.40 0.75 -1.18
CA GLY A 47 -11.59 0.11 -0.16
C GLY A 47 -10.81 -1.06 -0.75
N ALA A 48 -9.63 -1.30 -0.19
CA ALA A 48 -8.85 -2.50 -0.39
C ALA A 48 -8.49 -3.10 0.97
N VAL A 49 -8.56 -4.43 1.07
CA VAL A 49 -8.09 -5.19 2.24
C VAL A 49 -7.11 -6.24 1.75
N GLY A 50 -5.94 -6.31 2.39
CA GLY A 50 -4.86 -7.18 1.96
C GLY A 50 -4.22 -7.91 3.12
N ARG A 51 -3.98 -9.20 2.96
CA ARG A 51 -3.23 -10.01 3.92
C ARG A 51 -1.77 -10.07 3.48
N ALA A 52 -0.90 -9.46 4.26
CA ALA A 52 0.54 -9.51 4.03
C ALA A 52 1.10 -10.90 4.33
N ARG A 53 2.34 -11.15 3.92
CA ARG A 53 3.04 -12.41 4.17
C ARG A 53 3.25 -12.69 5.67
N SER A 54 3.35 -11.65 6.49
CA SER A 54 3.40 -11.77 7.96
C SER A 54 2.09 -12.29 8.57
N GLY A 55 0.99 -12.26 7.82
CA GLY A 55 -0.36 -12.52 8.32
C GLY A 55 -1.10 -11.27 8.82
N ARG A 56 -0.42 -10.12 8.95
CA ARG A 56 -1.06 -8.82 9.23
C ARG A 56 -1.99 -8.42 8.10
N ILE A 57 -3.06 -7.69 8.45
CA ILE A 57 -4.02 -7.14 7.48
C ILE A 57 -3.79 -5.64 7.33
N TYR A 58 -3.82 -5.20 6.08
CA TYR A 58 -3.62 -3.82 5.68
C TYR A 58 -4.85 -3.33 4.93
N LEU A 59 -5.27 -2.11 5.25
CA LEU A 59 -6.31 -1.39 4.53
C LEU A 59 -5.66 -0.41 3.55
N GLY A 60 -6.28 -0.28 2.39
CA GLY A 60 -5.99 0.78 1.45
C GLY A 60 -7.27 1.44 0.96
N VAL A 61 -7.13 2.69 0.53
CA VAL A 61 -8.26 3.54 0.15
C VAL A 61 -7.91 4.39 -1.04
N ASN A 62 -8.91 4.77 -1.85
CA ASN A 62 -8.68 5.80 -2.84
C ASN A 62 -8.60 7.19 -2.19
N VAL A 63 -7.70 8.01 -2.73
CA VAL A 63 -7.53 9.42 -2.36
C VAL A 63 -7.55 10.25 -3.64
N GLU A 64 -8.57 11.07 -3.79
CA GLU A 64 -8.71 12.01 -4.90
C GLU A 64 -8.26 13.39 -4.44
N LEU A 65 -7.49 14.06 -5.29
CA LEU A 65 -6.85 15.33 -4.97
C LEU A 65 -7.52 16.46 -5.78
N PRO A 66 -8.31 17.34 -5.15
CA PRO A 66 -8.96 18.46 -5.83
C PRO A 66 -7.95 19.38 -6.54
N GLY A 67 -8.29 19.83 -7.74
CA GLY A 67 -7.46 20.73 -8.54
C GLY A 67 -6.27 20.07 -9.24
N LEU A 68 -6.04 18.77 -9.04
CA LEU A 68 -5.04 17.99 -9.78
C LEU A 68 -5.68 17.12 -10.86
N PRO A 69 -4.93 16.77 -11.93
CA PRO A 69 -5.40 15.80 -12.92
C PRO A 69 -5.79 14.47 -12.28
N LEU A 70 -6.81 13.82 -12.86
CA LEU A 70 -7.37 12.56 -12.33
C LEU A 70 -6.32 11.47 -12.09
N HIS A 71 -5.29 11.41 -12.94
CA HIS A 71 -4.21 10.41 -12.85
C HIS A 71 -3.27 10.60 -11.64
N HIS A 72 -3.41 11.69 -10.88
CA HIS A 72 -2.74 11.86 -9.57
C HIS A 72 -3.52 11.22 -8.41
N SER A 73 -4.72 10.71 -8.65
CA SER A 73 -5.49 10.04 -7.60
C SER A 73 -4.79 8.75 -7.17
N ILE A 74 -4.69 8.54 -5.86
CA ILE A 74 -4.13 7.30 -5.30
C ILE A 74 -5.22 6.26 -5.32
N HIS A 75 -4.93 5.08 -5.88
CA HIS A 75 -5.86 3.95 -5.86
C HIS A 75 -5.71 3.15 -4.56
N ALA A 76 -6.77 2.45 -4.15
CA ALA A 76 -6.78 1.70 -2.89
C ALA A 76 -5.68 0.65 -2.81
N GLU A 77 -5.34 0.00 -3.92
CA GLU A 77 -4.25 -0.97 -4.01
C GLU A 77 -2.88 -0.32 -3.84
N GLN A 78 -2.67 0.87 -4.42
CA GLN A 78 -1.42 1.62 -4.30
C GLN A 78 -1.22 2.07 -2.85
N PHE A 79 -2.27 2.62 -2.24
CA PHE A 79 -2.26 3.01 -0.83
C PHE A 79 -1.91 1.81 0.06
N LEU A 80 -2.56 0.67 -0.17
CA LEU A 80 -2.31 -0.56 0.58
C LEU A 80 -0.86 -1.00 0.49
N VAL A 81 -0.31 -1.03 -0.72
CA VAL A 81 1.08 -1.46 -0.95
C VAL A 81 2.08 -0.46 -0.37
N THR A 82 1.81 0.84 -0.40
CA THR A 82 2.63 1.84 0.31
C THR A 82 2.62 1.57 1.82
N ASN A 83 1.47 1.22 2.41
CA ASN A 83 1.41 0.82 3.82
C ASN A 83 2.21 -0.45 4.13
N LEU A 84 2.22 -1.43 3.23
CA LEU A 84 3.10 -2.61 3.34
C LEU A 84 4.57 -2.18 3.41
N ALA A 85 4.98 -1.30 2.49
CA ALA A 85 6.36 -0.81 2.40
C ALA A 85 6.78 -0.06 3.68
N LEU A 86 5.93 0.86 4.17
CA LEU A 86 6.16 1.61 5.41
C LEU A 86 6.29 0.70 6.64
N ASN A 87 5.60 -0.45 6.63
CA ASN A 87 5.64 -1.44 7.70
C ASN A 87 6.66 -2.56 7.47
N SER A 88 7.56 -2.43 6.49
CA SER A 88 8.61 -3.41 6.18
C SER A 88 8.11 -4.83 5.86
N GLU A 89 6.90 -4.94 5.33
CA GLU A 89 6.32 -6.22 4.91
C GLU A 89 7.12 -6.84 3.76
N LYS A 90 7.13 -8.17 3.69
CA LYS A 90 7.92 -8.93 2.69
C LYS A 90 7.12 -9.39 1.47
N GLY A 91 5.87 -8.98 1.36
CA GLY A 91 4.97 -9.40 0.29
C GLY A 91 3.52 -9.33 0.67
N LEU A 92 2.66 -9.35 -0.36
CA LEU A 92 1.22 -9.46 -0.25
C LEU A 92 0.78 -10.87 -0.65
N HIS A 93 -0.11 -11.50 0.10
CA HIS A 93 -0.62 -12.84 -0.20
C HIS A 93 -2.04 -12.81 -0.79
N LEU A 94 -2.96 -12.11 -0.11
CA LEU A 94 -4.36 -11.97 -0.51
C LEU A 94 -4.70 -10.49 -0.69
N LEU A 95 -5.57 -10.17 -1.64
CA LEU A 95 -6.10 -8.85 -1.87
C LEU A 95 -7.60 -8.92 -2.20
N ALA A 96 -8.40 -8.04 -1.63
CA ALA A 96 -9.80 -7.82 -1.99
C ALA A 96 -10.00 -6.32 -2.21
N VAL A 97 -10.59 -5.92 -3.34
CA VAL A 97 -10.82 -4.51 -3.71
C VAL A 97 -12.28 -4.33 -4.10
N THR A 98 -12.95 -3.34 -3.51
CA THR A 98 -14.37 -3.07 -3.81
C THR A 98 -14.56 -2.45 -5.17
N ILE A 99 -15.61 -2.87 -5.86
CA ILE A 99 -16.11 -2.25 -7.09
C ILE A 99 -17.58 -1.84 -6.98
N SER A 100 -18.06 -1.65 -5.76
CA SER A 100 -19.44 -1.27 -5.45
C SER A 100 -19.46 -0.29 -4.29
N THR A 101 -20.48 0.57 -4.26
CA THR A 101 -20.67 1.57 -3.21
C THR A 101 -21.22 0.98 -1.91
N ASP A 102 -21.86 -0.20 -1.98
CA ASP A 102 -22.36 -0.94 -0.82
C ASP A 102 -21.30 -1.90 -0.23
N GLY A 103 -20.16 -2.07 -0.90
CA GLY A 103 -19.05 -2.90 -0.45
C GLY A 103 -19.25 -4.41 -0.63
N ASN A 104 -20.24 -4.84 -1.41
CA ASN A 104 -20.58 -6.25 -1.57
C ASN A 104 -19.89 -6.92 -2.77
N ASP A 105 -19.57 -6.14 -3.80
CA ASP A 105 -18.87 -6.61 -4.99
C ASP A 105 -17.37 -6.29 -4.94
N PHE A 106 -16.56 -7.29 -5.29
CA PHE A 106 -15.10 -7.25 -5.32
C PHE A 106 -14.58 -7.58 -6.71
N GLY A 107 -13.76 -6.68 -7.25
CA GLY A 107 -13.36 -6.74 -8.65
C GLY A 107 -11.86 -6.85 -8.86
N ALA A 108 -11.50 -7.08 -10.12
CA ALA A 108 -10.11 -7.03 -10.53
C ALA A 108 -9.59 -5.58 -10.47
N PRO A 109 -8.36 -5.35 -9.96
CA PRO A 109 -7.69 -4.06 -10.03
C PRO A 109 -7.66 -3.49 -11.45
N CYS A 110 -7.57 -2.16 -11.58
CA CYS A 110 -7.35 -1.55 -12.90
C CYS A 110 -5.96 -1.89 -13.46
N GLY A 111 -5.73 -1.67 -14.76
CA GLY A 111 -4.45 -2.00 -15.40
C GLY A 111 -3.23 -1.35 -14.71
N ASN A 112 -3.36 -0.08 -14.31
CA ASN A 112 -2.31 0.63 -13.57
C ASN A 112 -1.98 -0.04 -12.22
N CYS A 113 -3.00 -0.46 -11.47
CA CYS A 113 -2.81 -1.17 -10.20
C CYS A 113 -2.24 -2.57 -10.39
N ARG A 114 -2.62 -3.29 -11.45
CA ARG A 114 -2.02 -4.59 -11.79
C ARG A 114 -0.52 -4.43 -12.06
N GLN A 115 -0.14 -3.41 -12.84
CA GLN A 115 1.27 -3.09 -13.09
C GLN A 115 2.00 -2.65 -11.82
N PHE A 116 1.36 -1.82 -10.99
CA PHE A 116 1.94 -1.41 -9.70
C PHE A 116 2.20 -2.59 -8.76
N LEU A 117 1.27 -3.55 -8.70
CA LEU A 117 1.47 -4.79 -7.93
C LEU A 117 2.63 -5.63 -8.46
N MET A 118 3.00 -5.52 -9.74
CA MET A 118 4.16 -6.22 -10.30
C MET A 118 5.50 -5.75 -9.75
N GLU A 119 5.54 -4.59 -9.10
CA GLU A 119 6.74 -4.08 -8.43
C GLU A 119 7.06 -4.81 -7.12
N ILE A 120 6.22 -5.74 -6.65
CA ILE A 120 6.47 -6.51 -5.41
C ILE A 120 6.93 -7.94 -5.68
N SER A 121 7.75 -8.49 -4.78
CA SER A 121 8.25 -9.87 -4.91
C SER A 121 7.11 -10.90 -4.93
N LYS A 122 7.21 -11.88 -5.83
CA LYS A 122 6.20 -12.93 -6.05
C LYS A 122 4.80 -12.38 -6.41
N ALA A 123 4.73 -11.20 -7.02
CA ALA A 123 3.47 -10.55 -7.41
C ALA A 123 2.47 -11.47 -8.13
N LEU A 124 2.97 -12.33 -9.02
CA LEU A 124 2.14 -13.29 -9.76
C LEU A 124 1.32 -14.24 -8.89
N ASN A 125 1.77 -14.49 -7.65
CA ASN A 125 1.12 -15.38 -6.70
C ASN A 125 0.13 -14.66 -5.78
N ILE A 126 0.00 -13.34 -5.87
CA ILE A 126 -1.03 -12.58 -5.14
C ILE A 126 -2.38 -13.11 -5.61
N LYS A 127 -3.21 -13.54 -4.64
CA LYS A 127 -4.57 -14.00 -4.89
C LYS A 127 -5.54 -12.84 -4.67
N ILE A 128 -6.26 -12.48 -5.71
CA ILE A 128 -7.24 -11.39 -5.73
C ILE A 128 -8.64 -11.99 -5.65
N LEU A 129 -9.42 -11.56 -4.67
CA LEU A 129 -10.82 -11.96 -4.53
C LEU A 129 -11.64 -11.30 -5.62
N LEU A 130 -12.32 -12.11 -6.43
CA LEU A 130 -13.35 -11.68 -7.35
C LEU A 130 -14.68 -12.20 -6.82
N LYS A 131 -15.61 -11.30 -6.56
CA LYS A 131 -16.95 -11.61 -6.05
C LYS A 131 -17.94 -10.62 -6.65
N SER A 132 -19.06 -11.11 -7.13
CA SER A 132 -20.11 -10.26 -7.65
C SER A 132 -21.47 -10.76 -7.20
N LYS A 133 -22.52 -9.95 -7.38
CA LYS A 133 -23.91 -10.39 -7.21
C LYS A 133 -24.28 -11.67 -7.97
N TYR A 134 -23.57 -12.02 -9.06
CA TYR A 134 -23.80 -13.26 -9.82
C TYR A 134 -22.95 -14.44 -9.34
N GLU A 135 -21.90 -14.17 -8.58
CA GLU A 135 -21.00 -15.16 -7.97
C GLU A 135 -20.88 -14.84 -6.47
N ALA A 136 -21.93 -15.15 -5.71
CA ALA A 136 -22.11 -14.67 -4.33
C ALA A 136 -20.99 -15.14 -3.36
N GLU A 137 -20.46 -16.34 -3.57
CA GLU A 137 -19.31 -16.85 -2.79
C GLU A 137 -18.02 -16.14 -3.18
N GLY A 138 -17.88 -15.78 -4.45
CA GLY A 138 -16.64 -15.29 -5.04
C GLY A 138 -15.55 -16.36 -5.11
N SER A 139 -14.43 -16.03 -5.75
CA SER A 139 -13.26 -16.89 -5.81
C SER A 139 -11.98 -16.08 -5.91
N PHE A 140 -10.89 -16.65 -5.41
CA PHE A 140 -9.57 -16.05 -5.54
C PHE A 140 -8.94 -16.42 -6.89
N LYS A 141 -8.51 -15.41 -7.65
CA LYS A 141 -7.72 -15.57 -8.87
C LYS A 141 -6.32 -14.99 -8.68
N SER A 142 -5.30 -15.66 -9.20
CA SER A 142 -3.94 -15.12 -9.16
C SER A 142 -3.79 -13.88 -10.03
N LEU A 143 -2.96 -12.92 -9.65
CA LEU A 143 -2.60 -11.77 -10.50
C LEU A 143 -2.08 -12.21 -11.87
N ARG A 144 -1.38 -13.36 -11.95
CA ARG A 144 -0.96 -13.99 -13.22
C ARG A 144 -2.08 -14.12 -14.25
N LEU A 145 -3.30 -14.43 -13.80
CA LEU A 145 -4.46 -14.60 -14.70
C LEU A 145 -4.98 -13.24 -15.20
N LEU A 146 -4.82 -12.19 -14.40
CA LEU A 146 -5.34 -10.85 -14.68
C LEU A 146 -4.37 -9.98 -15.47
N LEU A 147 -3.10 -10.37 -15.55
CA LEU A 147 -2.05 -9.66 -16.27
C LEU A 147 -1.14 -10.66 -17.02
N PRO A 148 -1.66 -11.35 -18.07
CA PRO A 148 -0.85 -12.17 -18.96
C PRO A 148 0.13 -11.31 -19.75
N ASP A 149 1.22 -11.92 -20.24
CA ASP A 149 2.23 -11.29 -21.13
C ASP A 149 2.70 -9.90 -20.65
N ARG A 150 2.81 -9.76 -19.33
CA ARG A 150 3.07 -8.50 -18.64
C ARG A 150 4.48 -7.96 -18.89
N PHE A 151 4.57 -6.64 -18.89
CA PHE A 151 5.82 -5.94 -18.63
C PHE A 151 6.20 -6.09 -17.15
N SER A 152 7.45 -6.42 -16.88
CA SER A 152 7.97 -6.73 -15.56
C SER A 152 9.26 -5.96 -15.27
N PRO A 153 9.62 -5.79 -13.98
CA PRO A 153 10.89 -5.18 -13.62
C PRO A 153 12.10 -5.85 -14.29
N ASP A 154 12.05 -7.16 -14.53
CA ASP A 154 13.14 -7.91 -15.21
C ASP A 154 13.38 -7.50 -16.67
N ASP A 155 12.41 -6.82 -17.30
CA ASP A 155 12.52 -6.38 -18.70
C ASP A 155 13.38 -5.12 -18.86
N VAL A 156 13.56 -4.33 -17.79
CA VAL A 156 14.27 -3.04 -17.84
C VAL A 156 15.22 -2.78 -16.68
N LEU A 157 15.02 -3.41 -15.52
CA LEU A 157 15.92 -3.26 -14.38
C LEU A 157 17.08 -4.27 -14.48
N PRO A 158 18.28 -3.89 -14.00
CA PRO A 158 19.38 -4.84 -13.82
C PRO A 158 18.93 -6.05 -13.00
N LYS A 159 19.37 -7.25 -13.38
CA LYS A 159 19.07 -8.48 -12.64
C LYS A 159 19.49 -8.35 -11.18
N GLY A 160 18.57 -8.68 -10.27
CA GLY A 160 18.79 -8.60 -8.83
C GLY A 160 18.53 -7.21 -8.22
N SER A 161 18.00 -6.26 -9.00
CA SER A 161 17.51 -4.98 -8.45
C SER A 161 16.43 -5.22 -7.40
N PRO A 162 16.50 -4.55 -6.23
CA PRO A 162 15.54 -4.77 -5.15
C PRO A 162 14.15 -4.25 -5.53
N LEU A 163 13.14 -5.11 -5.42
CA LEU A 163 11.73 -4.79 -5.68
C LEU A 163 11.11 -3.94 -4.55
N LEU A 164 9.92 -3.37 -4.76
CA LEU A 164 9.27 -2.35 -3.91
C LEU A 164 9.19 -2.68 -2.42
N LEU A 165 8.97 -3.95 -2.05
CA LEU A 165 8.90 -4.39 -0.65
C LEU A 165 10.21 -4.96 -0.09
N GLU A 166 11.26 -5.00 -0.91
CA GLU A 166 12.57 -5.48 -0.51
C GLU A 166 13.38 -4.36 0.15
N LYS A 167 14.31 -4.76 1.02
CA LYS A 167 15.15 -3.79 1.74
C LYS A 167 16.06 -3.07 0.75
N ARG A 168 16.19 -1.76 0.89
CA ARG A 168 17.12 -0.94 0.12
C ARG A 168 17.77 0.15 0.98
N HIS A 169 18.82 0.74 0.44
CA HIS A 169 19.42 1.96 0.95
C HIS A 169 20.01 2.74 -0.22
N ASN A 170 19.50 3.95 -0.50
CA ASN A 170 19.95 4.78 -1.61
C ASN A 170 21.27 5.54 -1.34
N CYS A 171 21.97 5.22 -0.23
CA CYS A 171 23.27 5.80 0.16
C CYS A 171 23.32 7.35 0.14
N LEU A 172 22.20 8.02 0.40
CA LEU A 172 22.11 9.46 0.50
C LEU A 172 22.62 9.95 1.86
N SER A 173 23.24 11.12 1.85
CA SER A 173 23.68 11.85 3.05
C SER A 173 23.21 13.31 2.98
N LEU A 174 23.08 13.95 4.15
CA LEU A 174 22.80 15.38 4.22
C LEU A 174 24.11 16.17 4.09
N SER A 175 24.12 17.19 3.24
CA SER A 175 25.18 18.20 3.22
C SER A 175 24.89 19.24 4.31
N GLY A 176 25.74 19.33 5.35
CA GLY A 176 25.57 20.25 6.48
C GLY A 176 26.69 20.14 7.52
N SER A 177 26.74 21.06 8.49
CA SER A 177 27.70 20.98 9.61
C SER A 177 27.44 19.72 10.44
N ALA A 178 28.48 19.14 11.04
CA ALA A 178 28.41 17.90 11.82
C ALA A 178 27.38 17.95 12.97
N GLU A 179 27.02 19.16 13.44
CA GLU A 179 25.98 19.41 14.44
C GLU A 179 24.56 19.04 13.94
N GLU A 180 24.32 19.05 12.62
CA GLU A 180 23.03 18.63 12.02
C GLU A 180 22.97 17.12 11.70
N ILE A 181 24.13 16.43 11.65
CA ILE A 181 24.23 15.00 11.33
C ILE A 181 24.06 14.19 12.61
N CYS A 182 22.86 14.24 13.16
CA CYS A 182 22.51 13.42 14.32
C CYS A 182 22.32 11.94 13.92
N SER A 183 22.59 11.04 14.88
CA SER A 183 22.56 9.58 14.76
C SER A 183 21.22 8.98 14.24
N SER A 184 21.17 7.65 14.05
CA SER A 184 19.98 6.94 13.52
C SER A 184 18.67 7.18 14.27
N ASP A 185 18.72 7.58 15.55
CA ASP A 185 17.56 7.94 16.38
C ASP A 185 17.32 9.46 16.49
N CYS A 186 17.85 10.23 15.54
CA CYS A 186 17.65 11.67 15.43
C CYS A 186 16.14 12.06 15.38
N SER A 187 15.72 12.92 16.30
CA SER A 187 14.36 13.50 16.34
C SER A 187 14.12 14.55 15.25
N HIS A 188 15.17 15.04 14.59
CA HIS A 188 15.09 16.10 13.59
C HIS A 188 14.39 15.64 12.30
N LEU A 189 13.47 16.45 11.77
CA LEU A 189 12.71 16.14 10.54
C LEU A 189 13.61 15.88 9.33
N LYS A 190 14.71 16.62 9.18
CA LYS A 190 15.75 16.35 8.14
C LYS A 190 16.26 14.90 8.18
N CYS A 191 16.62 14.39 9.36
CA CYS A 191 17.10 13.01 9.50
C CYS A 191 16.02 11.99 9.12
N LYS A 192 14.76 12.26 9.49
CA LYS A 192 13.61 11.38 9.19
C LYS A 192 13.29 11.38 7.69
N ALA A 193 13.33 12.54 7.05
CA ALA A 193 13.16 12.69 5.61
C ALA A 193 14.31 11.99 4.84
N LEU A 194 15.56 12.15 5.31
CA LEU A 194 16.70 11.41 4.75
C LEU A 194 16.52 9.90 4.86
N ALA A 195 16.07 9.40 6.03
CA ALA A 195 15.82 7.97 6.22
C ALA A 195 14.72 7.45 5.27
N ALA A 196 13.67 8.25 5.04
CA ALA A 196 12.64 7.92 4.06
C ALA A 196 13.17 7.92 2.63
N ALA A 197 13.93 8.95 2.22
CA ALA A 197 14.56 9.03 0.90
C ALA A 197 15.55 7.86 0.67
N ASN A 198 16.27 7.46 1.71
CA ASN A 198 17.14 6.30 1.65
C ASN A 198 16.39 4.98 1.49
N ASN A 199 15.13 4.90 1.91
CA ASN A 199 14.28 3.73 1.78
C ASN A 199 13.33 3.79 0.57
N SER A 200 13.20 4.94 -0.10
CA SER A 200 12.23 5.16 -1.18
C SER A 200 12.54 4.31 -2.42
N PHE A 201 11.49 3.82 -3.08
CA PHE A 201 11.60 3.02 -4.29
C PHE A 201 11.51 3.90 -5.54
N SER A 202 12.64 4.11 -6.21
CA SER A 202 12.75 4.93 -7.43
C SER A 202 13.69 4.29 -8.46
N PRO A 203 13.51 3.00 -8.83
CA PRO A 203 14.50 2.27 -9.61
C PRO A 203 14.62 2.77 -11.06
N TYR A 204 13.57 3.40 -11.58
CA TYR A 204 13.49 3.84 -12.98
C TYR A 204 14.03 5.25 -13.21
N THR A 205 13.83 6.15 -12.25
CA THR A 205 14.25 7.56 -12.34
C THR A 205 15.59 7.82 -11.68
N ASN A 206 16.02 6.94 -10.76
CA ASN A 206 17.17 7.16 -9.89
C ASN A 206 17.09 8.50 -9.11
N SER A 207 15.87 8.89 -8.72
CA SER A 207 15.60 10.12 -7.94
C SER A 207 14.92 9.78 -6.62
N PRO A 208 15.66 9.25 -5.62
CA PRO A 208 15.07 8.92 -4.33
C PRO A 208 14.61 10.18 -3.60
N SER A 209 13.47 10.08 -2.93
CA SER A 209 12.81 11.22 -2.29
C SER A 209 12.13 10.76 -1.02
N GLY A 210 12.08 11.63 -0.02
CA GLY A 210 11.46 11.32 1.27
C GLY A 210 10.95 12.58 1.94
N VAL A 211 9.84 12.43 2.66
CA VAL A 211 9.20 13.50 3.43
C VAL A 211 9.11 13.09 4.89
N ALA A 212 9.17 14.08 5.79
CA ALA A 212 8.84 13.90 7.18
C ALA A 212 8.00 15.08 7.67
N LEU A 213 7.00 14.76 8.49
CA LEU A 213 6.04 15.71 9.06
C LEU A 213 5.99 15.51 10.57
N GLN A 214 5.67 16.57 11.31
CA GLN A 214 5.34 16.52 12.73
C GLN A 214 3.97 17.18 12.92
N ASP A 215 3.09 16.56 13.71
CA ASP A 215 1.81 17.15 14.09
C ASP A 215 1.91 18.00 15.37
N ASP A 216 0.83 18.68 15.72
CA ASP A 216 0.79 19.59 16.89
C ASP A 216 0.96 18.85 18.23
N ASP A 217 0.69 17.54 18.25
CA ASP A 217 0.90 16.66 19.41
C ASP A 217 2.35 16.14 19.50
N GLY A 218 3.20 16.50 18.53
CA GLY A 218 4.60 16.11 18.46
C GLY A 218 4.83 14.73 17.85
N ASN A 219 3.80 14.03 17.38
CA ASN A 219 3.97 12.79 16.63
C ASN A 219 4.57 13.09 15.27
N TRP A 220 5.42 12.20 14.78
CA TRP A 220 6.08 12.36 13.49
C TRP A 220 5.70 11.25 12.53
N TYR A 221 5.66 11.60 11.26
CA TYR A 221 5.31 10.73 10.14
C TYR A 221 6.39 10.86 9.08
N ARG A 222 6.66 9.78 8.34
CA ARG A 222 7.63 9.80 7.24
C ARG A 222 7.18 8.87 6.11
N GLY A 223 7.57 9.19 4.88
CA GLY A 223 7.26 8.41 3.69
C GLY A 223 8.21 8.70 2.55
#